data_AF-A0A918D760-F1
#
_entry.id   AF-A0A918D760-F1
#
_cell.length_a   1.000
_cell.length_b   1.000
_cell.length_c   1.000
_cell.angle_alpha   90.00
_cell.angle_beta   90.00
_cell.angle_gamma   90.00
#
_symmetry.space_group_name_H-M   'P 1'
#
loop_
_entity.id
_entity.type
_entity.pdbx_description
1 polymer ?
#
loop_
_entity_poly.entity_id
_entity_poly.type
_entity_poly.pdbx_seq_one_letter_code
_entity_poly.pdbx_strand_id
1 'polypeptide(L)'
;MIVEVVRSGRVPEACIDESVRRLLREKFALGLFENPYVDPDRAEEVVGAGEFTALGEAAQRRSLTVLTAQDLLPLKGRPNLYVQGVSEQTASAYGQVVADPVDAELAVLRLRTPYEKRPGIFESFFHPGSLAFPEDELKEILRLLEPVPTLVCVKLERPAVLPEIAEKAAALVAGYGASDAALLDVAFGRARAEGRLPFELPRSMAAVEASRPDVPDDTGDPVFPYGHGAALRG
;
A
#
# COMPACT_ATOMS: atom_id res chain seq x y z
N MET A 1 -7.46 21.35 -35.66
CA MET A 1 -6.53 21.52 -34.52
C MET A 1 -5.13 20.89 -34.65
N ILE A 2 -4.87 19.77 -35.36
CA ILE A 2 -3.48 19.40 -35.78
C ILE A 2 -3.31 19.54 -37.29
N VAL A 3 -4.27 19.00 -38.04
CA VAL A 3 -4.31 19.07 -39.51
C VAL A 3 -4.17 20.51 -40.03
N GLU A 4 -4.87 21.47 -39.41
CA GLU A 4 -4.80 22.89 -39.78
C GLU A 4 -3.43 23.51 -39.51
N VAL A 5 -2.73 23.07 -38.45
CA VAL A 5 -1.41 23.58 -38.07
C VAL A 5 -0.33 23.06 -39.03
N VAL A 6 -0.48 21.82 -39.51
CA VAL A 6 0.34 21.25 -40.59
C VAL A 6 0.07 21.97 -41.90
N ARG A 7 -1.20 22.13 -42.28
CA ARG A 7 -1.61 22.82 -43.53
C ARG A 7 -1.18 24.28 -43.58
N SER A 8 -1.14 24.96 -42.43
CA SER A 8 -0.65 26.34 -42.31
C SER A 8 0.88 26.44 -42.24
N GLY A 9 1.61 25.32 -42.30
CA GLY A 9 3.09 25.28 -42.27
C GLY A 9 3.70 25.53 -40.90
N ARG A 10 2.89 25.73 -39.85
CA ARG A 10 3.37 25.95 -38.47
C ARG A 10 3.99 24.71 -37.85
N VAL A 11 3.64 23.53 -38.34
CA VAL A 11 4.27 22.24 -38.01
C VAL A 11 4.63 21.53 -39.32
N PRO A 12 5.90 21.16 -39.54
CA PRO A 12 6.28 20.37 -40.71
C PRO A 12 5.62 18.99 -40.70
N GLU A 13 5.14 18.53 -41.85
CA GLU A 13 4.52 17.20 -41.99
C GLU A 13 5.47 16.07 -41.59
N ALA A 14 6.77 16.22 -41.85
CA ALA A 14 7.80 15.26 -41.43
C ALA A 14 7.80 14.98 -39.91
N CYS A 15 7.39 15.94 -39.07
CA CYS A 15 7.23 15.74 -37.63
C CYS A 15 6.07 14.78 -37.31
N ILE A 16 4.99 14.85 -38.09
CA ILE A 16 3.86 13.91 -38.02
C ILE A 16 4.31 12.54 -38.53
N ASP A 17 5.00 12.48 -39.66
CA ASP A 17 5.51 11.22 -40.23
C ASP A 17 6.42 10.47 -39.26
N GLU A 18 7.29 11.19 -38.54
CA GLU A 18 8.15 10.58 -37.53
C GLU A 18 7.32 9.98 -36.37
N SER A 19 6.33 10.72 -35.87
CA SER A 19 5.43 10.25 -34.80
C SER A 19 4.62 9.04 -35.25
N VAL A 20 4.08 9.07 -36.47
CA VAL A 20 3.34 7.96 -37.08
C VAL A 20 4.26 6.75 -37.26
N ARG A 21 5.50 6.94 -37.71
CA ARG A 21 6.48 5.85 -37.86
C ARG A 21 6.78 5.17 -36.52
N ARG A 22 6.91 5.92 -35.42
CA ARG A 22 7.11 5.36 -34.07
C ARG A 22 5.92 4.48 -33.66
N LEU A 23 4.68 4.96 -33.85
CA LEU A 23 3.47 4.19 -33.54
C LEU A 23 3.31 2.95 -34.42
N LEU A 24 3.52 3.08 -35.73
CA LEU A 24 3.40 1.96 -36.66
C LEU A 24 4.47 0.90 -36.40
N ARG A 25 5.70 1.29 -36.05
CA ARG A 25 6.75 0.35 -35.67
C ARG A 25 6.32 -0.56 -34.53
N GLU A 26 5.76 0.00 -33.45
CA GLU A 26 5.26 -0.81 -32.33
C GLU A 26 4.10 -1.72 -32.75
N LYS A 27 3.16 -1.23 -33.58
CA LYS A 27 2.05 -2.05 -34.09
C LYS A 27 2.53 -3.24 -34.94
N PHE A 28 3.55 -3.04 -35.77
CA PHE A 28 4.19 -4.12 -36.52
C PHE A 28 4.94 -5.07 -35.59
N ALA A 29 5.71 -4.56 -34.62
CA ALA A 29 6.44 -5.40 -33.67
C ALA A 29 5.52 -6.27 -32.80
N LEU A 30 4.34 -5.75 -32.44
CA LEU A 30 3.29 -6.48 -31.73
C LEU A 30 2.48 -7.43 -32.63
N GLY A 31 2.73 -7.46 -33.94
CA GLY A 31 2.04 -8.33 -34.89
C GLY A 31 0.56 -7.97 -35.10
N LEU A 32 0.16 -6.72 -34.82
CA LEU A 32 -1.25 -6.30 -34.89
C LEU A 32 -1.78 -6.21 -36.32
N PHE A 33 -0.90 -6.22 -37.33
CA PHE A 33 -1.32 -6.29 -38.73
C PHE A 33 -1.63 -7.73 -39.18
N GLU A 34 -0.98 -8.71 -38.57
CA GLU A 34 -1.18 -10.13 -38.83
C GLU A 34 -2.29 -10.72 -37.96
N ASN A 35 -2.35 -10.36 -36.68
CA ASN A 35 -3.34 -10.84 -35.72
C ASN A 35 -3.95 -9.67 -34.91
N PRO A 36 -4.89 -8.91 -35.51
CA PRO A 36 -5.46 -7.71 -34.89
C PRO A 36 -6.50 -7.99 -33.79
N TYR A 37 -7.04 -9.21 -33.69
CA TYR A 37 -8.15 -9.54 -32.80
C TYR A 37 -7.74 -10.50 -31.69
N VAL A 38 -8.48 -10.42 -30.58
CA VAL A 38 -8.31 -11.30 -29.42
C VAL A 38 -9.47 -12.29 -29.33
N ASP A 39 -9.23 -13.40 -28.65
CA ASP A 39 -10.23 -14.43 -28.37
C ASP A 39 -10.96 -14.11 -27.05
N PRO A 40 -12.27 -13.77 -27.09
CA PRO A 40 -13.03 -13.46 -25.89
C PRO A 40 -13.24 -14.68 -24.97
N ASP A 41 -13.38 -15.88 -25.54
CA ASP A 41 -13.64 -17.10 -24.75
C ASP A 41 -12.41 -17.43 -23.89
N ARG A 42 -11.22 -17.26 -24.48
CA ARG A 42 -9.95 -17.39 -23.74
C ARG A 42 -9.78 -16.34 -22.65
N ALA A 43 -10.36 -15.15 -22.80
CA ALA A 43 -10.30 -14.14 -21.75
C ALA A 43 -11.11 -14.59 -20.51
N GLU A 44 -12.25 -15.26 -20.71
CA GLU A 44 -13.06 -15.81 -19.61
C GLU A 44 -12.32 -16.94 -18.87
N GLU A 45 -11.53 -17.73 -19.57
CA GLU A 45 -10.72 -18.79 -18.95
C GLU A 45 -9.57 -18.23 -18.09
N VAL A 46 -8.97 -17.11 -18.52
CA VAL A 46 -7.76 -16.54 -17.90
C VAL A 46 -8.08 -15.54 -16.79
N VAL A 47 -9.07 -14.66 -17.00
CA VAL A 47 -9.37 -13.58 -16.05
C VAL A 47 -10.01 -14.17 -14.79
N GLY A 48 -9.34 -13.98 -13.65
CA GLY A 48 -9.81 -14.50 -12.37
C GLY A 48 -9.60 -16.00 -12.18
N ALA A 49 -8.82 -16.66 -13.07
CA ALA A 49 -8.48 -18.07 -12.90
C ALA A 49 -7.87 -18.32 -11.52
N GLY A 50 -8.28 -19.44 -10.89
CA GLY A 50 -7.92 -19.75 -9.50
C GLY A 50 -6.41 -19.77 -9.24
N GLU A 51 -5.61 -20.23 -10.21
CA GLU A 51 -4.15 -20.21 -10.14
C GLU A 51 -3.60 -18.79 -10.02
N PHE A 52 -4.03 -17.85 -10.87
CA PHE A 52 -3.57 -16.46 -10.83
C PHE A 52 -4.05 -15.74 -9.56
N THR A 53 -5.27 -16.04 -9.11
CA THR A 53 -5.78 -15.53 -7.84
C THR A 53 -4.92 -16.01 -6.66
N ALA A 54 -4.58 -17.31 -6.61
CA ALA A 54 -3.72 -17.87 -5.58
C ALA A 54 -2.30 -17.29 -5.60
N LEU A 55 -1.73 -17.07 -6.80
CA LEU A 55 -0.45 -16.39 -6.97
C LEU A 55 -0.52 -14.92 -6.49
N GLY A 56 -1.62 -14.22 -6.79
CA GLY A 56 -1.88 -12.87 -6.32
C GLY A 56 -1.97 -12.79 -4.79
N GLU A 57 -2.70 -13.70 -4.15
CA GLU A 57 -2.77 -13.80 -2.69
C GLU A 57 -1.40 -14.10 -2.07
N ALA A 58 -0.63 -15.01 -2.65
CA ALA A 58 0.72 -15.32 -2.20
C ALA A 58 1.63 -14.09 -2.31
N ALA A 59 1.55 -13.33 -3.40
CA ALA A 59 2.28 -12.07 -3.57
C ALA A 59 1.89 -11.03 -2.52
N GLN A 60 0.60 -10.93 -2.17
CA GLN A 60 0.13 -10.03 -1.11
C GLN A 60 0.69 -10.41 0.27
N ARG A 61 0.67 -11.71 0.64
CA ARG A 61 1.22 -12.17 1.93
C ARG A 61 2.72 -11.88 2.04
N ARG A 62 3.46 -12.13 0.95
CA ARG A 62 4.91 -11.90 0.89
C ARG A 62 5.28 -10.43 0.87
N SER A 63 4.46 -9.55 0.27
CA SER A 63 4.76 -8.12 0.17
C SER A 63 4.59 -7.35 1.47
N LEU A 64 3.85 -7.88 2.46
CA LEU A 64 3.73 -7.28 3.78
C LEU A 64 5.12 -7.13 4.43
N THR A 65 5.38 -5.97 5.01
CA THR A 65 6.64 -5.63 5.67
C THR A 65 6.39 -5.44 7.15
N VAL A 66 6.94 -6.33 7.99
CA VAL A 66 6.90 -6.15 9.45
C VAL A 66 7.91 -5.05 9.82
N LEU A 67 7.46 -3.94 10.38
CA LEU A 67 8.33 -2.83 10.78
C LEU A 67 8.86 -3.05 12.19
N THR A 68 7.97 -3.37 13.10
CA THR A 68 8.30 -3.87 14.43
C THR A 68 7.25 -4.90 14.82
N ALA A 69 7.66 -5.96 15.45
CA ALA A 69 6.78 -6.84 16.17
C ALA A 69 7.51 -7.11 17.47
N GLN A 70 6.93 -6.69 18.59
CA GLN A 70 7.38 -7.12 19.91
C GLN A 70 7.11 -8.64 20.01
N ASP A 71 6.79 -9.15 21.19
CA ASP A 71 6.50 -10.58 21.36
C ASP A 71 5.06 -10.97 20.93
N LEU A 72 4.33 -10.08 20.23
CA LEU A 72 2.93 -10.31 19.84
C LEU A 72 2.79 -11.31 18.68
N LEU A 73 3.64 -11.22 17.66
CA LEU A 73 3.51 -12.04 16.45
C LEU A 73 4.44 -13.26 16.50
N PRO A 74 4.00 -14.45 16.05
CA PRO A 74 2.68 -14.74 15.50
C PRO A 74 1.59 -14.97 16.56
N LEU A 75 0.38 -14.48 16.28
CA LEU A 75 -0.82 -14.69 17.09
C LEU A 75 -1.19 -16.19 17.15
N LYS A 76 -1.70 -16.63 18.31
CA LYS A 76 -2.05 -18.04 18.57
C LYS A 76 -3.51 -18.17 18.99
N GLY A 77 -4.07 -19.35 18.74
CA GLY A 77 -5.44 -19.69 19.13
C GLY A 77 -6.51 -18.91 18.35
N ARG A 78 -7.64 -18.67 19.00
CA ARG A 78 -8.79 -17.90 18.47
C ARG A 78 -9.19 -16.83 19.49
N PRO A 79 -8.41 -15.74 19.60
CA PRO A 79 -8.62 -14.71 20.61
C PRO A 79 -9.89 -13.90 20.34
N ASN A 80 -10.36 -13.17 21.36
CA ASN A 80 -11.29 -12.06 21.14
C ASN A 80 -10.56 -10.90 20.42
N LEU A 81 -11.06 -10.51 19.25
CA LEU A 81 -10.48 -9.52 18.36
C LEU A 81 -11.36 -8.28 18.27
N TYR A 82 -10.80 -7.11 18.60
CA TYR A 82 -11.36 -5.86 18.11
C TYR A 82 -10.73 -5.53 16.76
N VAL A 83 -11.54 -5.11 15.78
CA VAL A 83 -11.05 -4.77 14.44
C VAL A 83 -11.56 -3.43 13.98
N GLN A 84 -10.69 -2.65 13.34
CA GLN A 84 -11.06 -1.39 12.71
C GLN A 84 -10.31 -1.22 11.39
N GLY A 85 -11.05 -0.94 10.32
CA GLY A 85 -10.49 -0.92 8.95
C GLY A 85 -10.19 -2.30 8.38
N VAL A 86 -10.61 -3.37 9.07
CA VAL A 86 -10.53 -4.76 8.63
C VAL A 86 -11.94 -5.34 8.62
N SER A 87 -12.27 -6.14 7.61
CA SER A 87 -13.56 -6.84 7.50
C SER A 87 -13.79 -7.78 8.71
N GLU A 88 -14.88 -7.56 9.45
CA GLU A 88 -15.32 -8.45 10.54
C GLU A 88 -15.55 -9.88 10.05
N GLN A 89 -16.13 -10.04 8.84
CA GLN A 89 -16.34 -11.33 8.21
C GLN A 89 -15.02 -12.08 8.03
N THR A 90 -13.97 -11.38 7.58
CA THR A 90 -12.64 -11.99 7.41
C THR A 90 -12.00 -12.30 8.76
N ALA A 91 -12.08 -11.37 9.73
CA ALA A 91 -11.52 -11.55 11.06
C ALA A 91 -12.14 -12.71 11.86
N SER A 92 -13.44 -12.99 11.64
CA SER A 92 -14.15 -14.10 12.30
C SER A 92 -13.57 -15.49 12.00
N ALA A 93 -12.82 -15.63 10.89
CA ALA A 93 -12.10 -16.85 10.53
C ALA A 93 -10.82 -17.09 11.37
N TYR A 94 -10.40 -16.09 12.15
CA TYR A 94 -9.17 -16.11 12.95
C TYR A 94 -9.46 -16.02 14.46
N GLY A 95 -10.49 -15.28 14.86
CA GLY A 95 -10.88 -15.09 16.26
C GLY A 95 -12.37 -14.77 16.41
N GLN A 96 -12.78 -14.44 17.64
CA GLN A 96 -14.14 -13.95 17.91
C GLN A 96 -14.12 -12.43 17.86
N VAL A 97 -14.87 -11.82 16.92
CA VAL A 97 -14.91 -10.36 16.81
C VAL A 97 -15.77 -9.76 17.92
N VAL A 98 -15.24 -8.77 18.62
CA VAL A 98 -15.92 -8.01 19.69
C VAL A 98 -16.10 -6.55 19.28
N ALA A 99 -17.13 -5.91 19.82
CA ALA A 99 -17.50 -4.54 19.45
C ALA A 99 -16.67 -3.46 20.14
N ASP A 100 -16.17 -3.72 21.36
CA ASP A 100 -15.41 -2.76 22.15
C ASP A 100 -13.97 -3.29 22.38
N PRO A 101 -12.93 -2.44 22.21
CA PRO A 101 -11.56 -2.80 22.52
C PRO A 101 -11.35 -3.37 23.93
N VAL A 102 -12.15 -2.96 24.93
CA VAL A 102 -11.99 -3.43 26.32
C VAL A 102 -12.35 -4.91 26.51
N ASP A 103 -13.17 -5.46 25.61
CA ASP A 103 -13.58 -6.88 25.63
C ASP A 103 -12.65 -7.76 24.78
N ALA A 104 -11.67 -7.15 24.11
CA ALA A 104 -10.73 -7.84 23.24
C ALA A 104 -9.50 -8.35 24.02
N GLU A 105 -8.88 -9.41 23.51
CA GLU A 105 -7.54 -9.82 23.94
C GLU A 105 -6.46 -9.08 23.15
N LEU A 106 -6.76 -8.71 21.90
CA LEU A 106 -5.92 -7.88 21.05
C LEU A 106 -6.76 -7.14 20.01
N ALA A 107 -6.22 -6.03 19.51
CA ALA A 107 -6.85 -5.26 18.43
C ALA A 107 -6.06 -5.34 17.12
N VAL A 108 -6.78 -5.24 16.00
CA VAL A 108 -6.20 -5.09 14.66
C VAL A 108 -6.72 -3.79 14.03
N LEU A 109 -5.83 -2.83 13.87
CA LEU A 109 -6.11 -1.53 13.27
C LEU A 109 -5.52 -1.48 11.86
N ARG A 110 -6.32 -1.08 10.87
CA ARG A 110 -5.85 -0.84 9.52
C ARG A 110 -5.99 0.63 9.14
N LEU A 111 -4.86 1.31 9.04
CA LEU A 111 -4.77 2.74 8.81
C LEU A 111 -4.41 3.02 7.35
N ARG A 112 -4.80 4.19 6.87
CA ARG A 112 -4.32 4.74 5.59
C ARG A 112 -3.26 5.80 5.89
N THR A 113 -2.36 6.04 4.94
CA THR A 113 -1.45 7.18 5.03
C THR A 113 -2.24 8.49 5.04
N PRO A 114 -1.82 9.49 5.85
CA PRO A 114 -2.47 10.78 5.89
C PRO A 114 -2.27 11.53 4.57
N TYR A 115 -3.25 12.35 4.22
CA TYR A 115 -3.19 13.25 3.08
C TYR A 115 -4.23 14.36 3.22
N GLU A 116 -4.02 15.44 2.48
CA GLU A 116 -4.93 16.57 2.42
C GLU A 116 -5.80 16.47 1.18
N LYS A 117 -7.12 16.47 1.38
CA LYS A 117 -8.07 16.54 0.27
C LYS A 117 -8.03 17.93 -0.33
N ARG A 118 -7.76 18.01 -1.63
CA ARG A 118 -7.81 19.27 -2.39
C ARG A 118 -9.01 19.31 -3.33
N PRO A 119 -9.60 20.50 -3.56
CA PRO A 119 -10.70 20.63 -4.50
C PRO A 119 -10.22 20.45 -5.95
N GLY A 120 -11.12 20.04 -6.84
CA GLY A 120 -10.87 19.93 -8.28
C GLY A 120 -10.66 18.50 -8.77
N ILE A 121 -11.01 18.25 -10.04
CA ILE A 121 -11.03 16.90 -10.62
C ILE A 121 -9.62 16.32 -10.69
N PHE A 122 -8.65 17.07 -11.22
CA PHE A 122 -7.28 16.58 -11.41
C PHE A 122 -6.54 16.36 -10.07
N GLU A 123 -6.64 17.31 -9.15
CA GLU A 123 -5.96 17.22 -7.84
C GLU A 123 -6.54 16.13 -6.93
N SER A 124 -7.83 15.81 -7.09
CA SER A 124 -8.48 14.74 -6.31
C SER A 124 -7.92 13.33 -6.57
N PHE A 125 -7.21 13.13 -7.69
CA PHE A 125 -6.53 11.88 -7.99
C PHE A 125 -5.21 11.69 -7.23
N PHE A 126 -4.70 12.75 -6.59
CA PHE A 126 -3.47 12.71 -5.85
C PHE A 126 -3.75 12.76 -4.34
N HIS A 127 -2.84 12.21 -3.55
CA HIS A 127 -2.85 12.31 -2.08
C HIS A 127 -1.70 13.25 -1.63
N PRO A 128 -1.84 14.58 -1.81
CA PRO A 128 -0.80 15.54 -1.47
C PRO A 128 -0.85 15.93 0.02
N GLY A 129 0.03 16.85 0.40
CA GLY A 129 0.02 17.46 1.73
C GLY A 129 0.90 16.71 2.73
N SER A 130 0.66 16.99 4.01
CA SER A 130 1.43 16.43 5.12
C SER A 130 1.55 14.91 5.07
N LEU A 131 2.73 14.40 5.46
CA LEU A 131 2.98 12.98 5.73
C LEU A 131 2.63 12.60 7.18
N ALA A 132 2.36 13.59 8.04
CA ALA A 132 1.96 13.38 9.43
C ALA A 132 0.44 13.29 9.56
N PHE A 133 0.00 12.43 10.49
CA PHE A 133 -1.40 12.34 10.87
C PHE A 133 -1.84 13.68 11.51
N PRO A 134 -3.05 14.18 11.19
CA PRO A 134 -3.64 15.29 11.92
C PRO A 134 -3.68 14.99 13.43
N GLU A 135 -3.46 16.00 14.27
CA GLU A 135 -3.35 15.79 15.73
C GLU A 135 -4.53 15.05 16.34
N ASP A 136 -5.76 15.37 15.92
CA ASP A 136 -6.97 14.76 16.45
C ASP A 136 -7.11 13.29 16.03
N GLU A 137 -6.76 12.98 14.77
CA GLU A 137 -6.75 11.60 14.26
C GLU A 137 -5.65 10.78 14.96
N LEU A 138 -4.46 11.36 15.16
CA LEU A 138 -3.38 10.72 15.88
C LEU A 138 -3.78 10.43 17.34
N LYS A 139 -4.39 11.39 18.05
CA LYS A 139 -4.88 11.19 19.42
C LYS A 139 -5.90 10.06 19.49
N GLU A 140 -6.82 9.97 18.53
CA GLU A 140 -7.79 8.90 18.46
C GLU A 140 -7.13 7.53 18.22
N ILE A 141 -6.21 7.45 17.27
CA ILE A 141 -5.42 6.23 17.03
C ILE A 141 -4.70 5.82 18.31
N LEU A 142 -3.92 6.71 18.93
CA LEU A 142 -3.13 6.38 20.12
C LEU A 142 -4.03 5.93 21.29
N ARG A 143 -5.24 6.49 21.43
CA ARG A 143 -6.22 6.04 22.43
C ARG A 143 -6.66 4.60 22.21
N LEU A 144 -6.81 4.17 20.95
CA LEU A 144 -7.17 2.78 20.62
C LEU A 144 -6.03 1.78 20.87
N LEU A 145 -4.79 2.27 21.00
CA LEU A 145 -3.62 1.45 21.30
C LEU A 145 -3.43 1.20 22.81
N GLU A 146 -4.16 1.91 23.68
CA GLU A 146 -4.00 1.83 25.14
C GLU A 146 -4.60 0.58 25.81
N PRO A 147 -5.82 0.12 25.47
CA PRO A 147 -6.50 -0.90 26.27
C PRO A 147 -5.89 -2.31 26.14
N VAL A 148 -5.46 -2.66 24.94
CA VAL A 148 -5.04 -4.02 24.57
C VAL A 148 -3.83 -3.98 23.63
N PRO A 149 -3.02 -5.05 23.56
CA PRO A 149 -1.98 -5.15 22.54
C PRO A 149 -2.57 -5.03 21.13
N THR A 150 -2.02 -4.10 20.35
CA THR A 150 -2.60 -3.76 19.05
C THR A 150 -1.62 -4.01 17.90
N LEU A 151 -2.07 -4.77 16.91
CA LEU A 151 -1.46 -4.89 15.59
C LEU A 151 -1.95 -3.74 14.72
N VAL A 152 -1.06 -2.86 14.32
CA VAL A 152 -1.35 -1.76 13.39
C VAL A 152 -0.81 -2.11 12.00
N CYS A 153 -1.67 -2.09 10.99
CA CYS A 153 -1.27 -2.18 9.59
C CYS A 153 -1.50 -0.83 8.90
N VAL A 154 -0.44 -0.18 8.43
CA VAL A 154 -0.56 1.07 7.65
C VAL A 154 -0.48 0.76 6.16
N LYS A 155 -1.48 1.16 5.39
CA LYS A 155 -1.42 1.12 3.92
C LYS A 155 -0.49 2.23 3.41
N LEU A 156 0.77 1.89 3.16
CA LEU A 156 1.79 2.80 2.67
C LEU A 156 1.74 2.93 1.14
N GLU A 157 0.97 3.90 0.65
CA GLU A 157 1.08 4.36 -0.75
C GLU A 157 2.08 5.51 -0.93
N ARG A 158 2.55 6.05 0.20
CA ARG A 158 3.56 7.10 0.36
C ARG A 158 4.24 6.93 1.73
N PRO A 159 5.38 7.58 2.00
CA PRO A 159 5.93 7.65 3.36
C PRO A 159 4.92 8.26 4.34
N ALA A 160 5.05 7.96 5.62
CA ALA A 160 4.26 8.59 6.66
C ALA A 160 5.13 8.84 7.90
N VAL A 161 4.82 9.94 8.59
CA VAL A 161 5.39 10.29 9.90
C VAL A 161 4.51 9.63 10.95
N LEU A 162 5.04 8.62 11.62
CA LEU A 162 4.31 7.81 12.60
C LEU A 162 5.16 7.32 13.80
N PRO A 163 6.09 8.12 14.37
CA PRO A 163 6.93 7.67 15.47
C PRO A 163 6.12 7.24 16.70
N GLU A 164 5.04 7.95 17.04
CA GLU A 164 4.21 7.65 18.22
C GLU A 164 3.45 6.33 18.06
N ILE A 165 2.98 6.04 16.84
CA ILE A 165 2.32 4.76 16.52
C ILE A 165 3.35 3.63 16.56
N ALA A 166 4.55 3.85 16.02
CA ALA A 166 5.62 2.85 16.05
C ALA A 166 6.09 2.51 17.46
N GLU A 167 6.08 3.48 18.37
CA GLU A 167 6.43 3.30 19.79
C GLU A 167 5.36 2.56 20.57
N LYS A 168 4.07 2.89 20.36
CA LYS A 168 2.97 2.30 21.14
C LYS A 168 2.42 0.98 20.59
N ALA A 169 2.53 0.73 19.28
CA ALA A 169 1.98 -0.48 18.69
C ALA A 169 2.74 -1.72 19.18
N ALA A 170 2.00 -2.76 19.59
CA ALA A 170 2.59 -4.05 19.96
C ALA A 170 3.18 -4.76 18.72
N ALA A 171 2.57 -4.54 17.56
CA ALA A 171 3.17 -4.84 16.27
C ALA A 171 2.73 -3.80 15.23
N LEU A 172 3.65 -3.41 14.36
CA LEU A 172 3.44 -2.49 13.26
C LEU A 172 3.86 -3.13 11.95
N VAL A 173 2.93 -3.21 11.01
CA VAL A 173 3.10 -3.79 9.68
C VAL A 173 2.81 -2.72 8.63
N ALA A 174 3.67 -2.63 7.63
CA ALA A 174 3.43 -1.88 6.41
C ALA A 174 2.76 -2.78 5.37
N GLY A 175 1.63 -2.33 4.84
CA GLY A 175 0.93 -2.97 3.73
C GLY A 175 0.82 -2.07 2.52
N TYR A 176 0.63 -2.67 1.34
CA TYR A 176 0.62 -1.97 0.05
C TYR A 176 -0.68 -2.20 -0.71
N GLY A 177 -1.79 -2.29 0.02
CA GLY A 177 -3.09 -2.70 -0.52
C GLY A 177 -3.35 -4.20 -0.52
N ALA A 178 -2.58 -4.99 0.23
CA ALA A 178 -2.85 -6.40 0.48
C ALA A 178 -4.25 -6.61 1.08
N SER A 179 -4.87 -7.77 0.86
CA SER A 179 -6.17 -8.08 1.46
C SER A 179 -6.11 -8.20 2.99
N ASP A 180 -7.26 -8.09 3.63
CA ASP A 180 -7.40 -8.36 5.08
C ASP A 180 -6.99 -9.79 5.42
N ALA A 181 -7.34 -10.75 4.56
CA ALA A 181 -6.95 -12.14 4.70
C ALA A 181 -5.43 -12.29 4.69
N ALA A 182 -4.72 -11.61 3.78
CA ALA A 182 -3.26 -11.66 3.71
C ALA A 182 -2.60 -11.10 4.99
N LEU A 183 -3.12 -9.99 5.53
CA LEU A 183 -2.65 -9.42 6.80
C LEU A 183 -2.81 -10.41 7.95
N LEU A 184 -4.00 -11.02 8.07
CA LEU A 184 -4.31 -11.96 9.15
C LEU A 184 -3.57 -13.29 8.98
N ASP A 185 -3.37 -13.78 7.75
CA ASP A 185 -2.54 -14.96 7.48
C ASP A 185 -1.11 -14.75 7.99
N VAL A 186 -0.51 -13.58 7.76
CA VAL A 186 0.81 -13.25 8.30
C VAL A 186 0.77 -13.10 9.82
N ALA A 187 -0.22 -12.37 10.35
CA ALA A 187 -0.33 -12.12 11.78
C ALA A 187 -0.46 -13.42 12.60
N PHE A 188 -1.21 -14.40 12.10
CA PHE A 188 -1.41 -15.71 12.74
C PHE A 188 -0.35 -16.75 12.31
N GLY A 189 0.68 -16.35 11.58
CA GLY A 189 1.77 -17.22 11.15
C GLY A 189 1.38 -18.31 10.14
N ARG A 190 0.25 -18.16 9.44
CA ARG A 190 -0.17 -19.02 8.33
C ARG A 190 0.62 -18.74 7.06
N ALA A 191 1.24 -17.56 6.97
CA ALA A 191 2.15 -17.19 5.91
C ALA A 191 3.29 -16.30 6.41
N ARG A 192 4.34 -16.16 5.60
CA ARG A 192 5.52 -15.37 5.92
C ARG A 192 5.49 -14.03 5.20
N ALA A 193 5.67 -12.96 5.96
CA ALA A 193 6.01 -11.64 5.44
C ALA A 193 7.48 -11.60 5.01
N GLU A 194 7.74 -11.16 3.79
CA GLU A 194 9.07 -11.06 3.20
C GLU A 194 9.40 -9.63 2.74
N GLY A 195 8.43 -8.71 2.85
CA GLY A 195 8.54 -7.35 2.36
C GLY A 195 9.67 -6.58 3.01
N ARG A 196 10.15 -5.57 2.28
CA ARG A 196 11.08 -4.55 2.72
C ARG A 196 10.55 -3.19 2.31
N LEU A 197 10.79 -2.19 3.13
CA LEU A 197 10.37 -0.82 2.85
C LEU A 197 11.01 -0.33 1.54
N PRO A 198 10.22 0.14 0.55
CA PRO A 198 10.74 0.69 -0.69
C PRO A 198 11.16 2.16 -0.58
N PHE A 199 10.99 2.78 0.59
CA PHE A 199 11.39 4.14 0.96
C PHE A 199 11.54 4.21 2.48
N GLU A 200 12.30 5.17 2.99
CA GLU A 200 12.35 5.43 4.43
C GLU A 200 11.05 6.03 4.99
N LEU A 201 10.83 5.83 6.28
CA LEU A 201 9.74 6.46 7.04
C LEU A 201 10.30 7.59 7.91
N PRO A 202 9.99 8.86 7.60
CA PRO A 202 10.56 10.01 8.28
C PRO A 202 10.07 10.14 9.72
N ARG A 203 10.92 10.68 10.60
CA ARG A 203 10.57 10.94 12.01
C ARG A 203 9.66 12.14 12.20
N SER A 204 9.70 13.13 11.32
CA SER A 204 8.88 14.34 11.44
C SER A 204 8.73 15.05 10.10
N MET A 205 7.74 15.95 10.00
CA MET A 205 7.62 16.85 8.85
C MET A 205 8.83 17.80 8.73
N ALA A 206 9.42 18.21 9.85
CA ALA A 206 10.63 19.04 9.84
C ALA A 206 11.81 18.31 9.15
N ALA A 207 11.96 16.99 9.36
CA ALA A 207 12.97 16.19 8.67
C ALA A 207 12.69 16.10 7.16
N VAL A 208 11.41 15.99 6.78
CA VAL A 208 10.98 15.95 5.37
C VAL A 208 11.27 17.29 4.69
N GLU A 209 10.92 18.41 5.33
CA GLU A 209 11.16 19.76 4.81
C GLU A 209 12.65 20.11 4.70
N ALA A 210 13.48 19.54 5.57
CA ALA A 210 14.93 19.70 5.52
C ALA A 210 15.60 18.81 4.45
N SER A 211 14.94 17.71 4.03
CA SER A 211 15.47 16.79 3.02
C SER A 211 15.51 17.41 1.63
N ARG A 212 16.47 16.96 0.81
CA ARG A 212 16.58 17.45 -0.57
C ARG A 212 15.61 16.71 -1.49
N PRO A 213 14.82 17.41 -2.32
CA PRO A 213 13.79 16.78 -3.15
C PRO A 213 14.35 15.90 -4.27
N ASP A 214 15.64 16.07 -4.62
CA ASP A 214 16.34 15.32 -5.66
C ASP A 214 17.18 14.15 -5.12
N VAL A 215 17.20 13.94 -3.79
CA VAL A 215 18.00 12.90 -3.16
C VAL A 215 17.10 11.92 -2.40
N PRO A 216 17.11 10.62 -2.75
CA PRO A 216 16.35 9.63 -2.00
C PRO A 216 16.96 9.39 -0.62
N ASP A 217 16.10 9.08 0.35
CA ASP A 217 16.47 8.62 1.70
C ASP A 217 17.40 9.60 2.48
N ASP A 218 17.12 10.91 2.39
CA ASP A 218 17.95 12.01 2.92
C ASP A 218 17.35 12.67 4.19
N THR A 219 16.40 12.04 4.89
CA THR A 219 15.83 12.62 6.14
C THR A 219 16.76 12.50 7.36
N GLY A 220 17.87 11.78 7.23
CA GLY A 220 18.97 11.71 8.20
C GLY A 220 18.73 10.73 9.35
N ASP A 221 17.61 10.85 10.07
CA ASP A 221 17.23 9.97 11.18
C ASP A 221 15.79 9.44 11.01
N PRO A 222 15.56 8.51 10.07
CA PRO A 222 14.25 7.93 9.83
C PRO A 222 13.83 7.02 11.00
N VAL A 223 12.52 6.89 11.22
CA VAL A 223 11.95 5.90 12.16
C VAL A 223 12.26 4.49 11.67
N PHE A 224 12.13 4.28 10.36
CA PHE A 224 12.52 3.05 9.69
C PHE A 224 13.24 3.39 8.38
N PRO A 225 14.47 2.90 8.16
CA PRO A 225 15.21 3.21 6.95
C PRO A 225 14.66 2.45 5.73
N TYR A 226 15.06 2.89 4.53
CA TYR A 226 14.88 2.12 3.31
C TYR A 226 15.39 0.68 3.48
N GLY A 227 14.67 -0.27 2.89
CA GLY A 227 15.02 -1.68 2.96
C GLY A 227 14.80 -2.32 4.34
N HIS A 228 14.21 -1.61 5.31
CA HIS A 228 13.86 -2.20 6.60
C HIS A 228 12.72 -3.21 6.49
N GLY A 229 12.81 -4.26 7.30
CA GLY A 229 11.79 -5.28 7.47
C GLY A 229 12.26 -6.31 8.48
N ALA A 230 11.61 -6.33 9.64
CA ALA A 230 11.93 -7.22 10.74
C ALA A 230 11.57 -8.67 10.39
N ALA A 231 12.43 -9.61 10.76
CA ALA A 231 12.11 -11.02 10.71
C ALA A 231 11.26 -11.39 11.92
N LEU A 232 10.12 -12.05 11.68
CA LEU A 232 9.37 -12.69 12.75
C LEU A 232 10.22 -13.84 13.32
N ARG A 233 10.34 -13.90 14.65
CA ARG A 233 10.97 -15.04 15.31
C ARG A 233 9.99 -16.22 15.20
N GLY A 234 10.43 -17.28 14.52
CA GLY A 234 9.69 -18.54 14.37
C GLY A 234 9.87 -19.45 15.58
#